data_AF-A0A2V7Y3C3-F1
#
_entry.id   AF-A0A2V7Y3C3-F1
#
_cell.length_a   1.000
_cell.length_b   1.000
_cell.length_c   1.000
_cell.angle_alpha   90.00
_cell.angle_beta   90.00
_cell.angle_gamma   90.00
#
_symmetry.space_group_name_H-M   'P 1'
#
loop_
_entity.id
_entity.type
_entity.pdbx_description
1 polymer ?
#
loop_
_entity_poly.entity_id
_entity_poly.type
_entity_poly.pdbx_seq_one_letter_code
_entity_poly.pdbx_strand_id
1 'polypeptide(L)'
;MSVTERGLLQGRYARLSDRFKSIWAYHQFASGVFKSLLEVPLPYHVDFQNTYDRIRAANANLNASQFQEAGAALGLCELALDRITTQLLRADDHISASSVRRFFERLKRQDESIVVFLLKFYLYAEAVEGDRRDKLDYLFTRIGEEFTDRDQYTPRTSLDFREQVISLTALLKPVEAPREEVVRLIRAIRGVRDDIQKAAAFEELTERNLLKNARLFKHRLGHLYFQPDILMAIVELNVATKNKFIRLYADEEQRIVDDAQKLSEHGPAIERNFGYTNPELVEEISRFREFKERFDMSRSASNVKHDVITHLKQSMTNILAQLDRGLGSDGDDVADLPQSFFSEAERVENITSRFADPLLHPYLMQIATAIDIADPTVMPEEISEFPNVKELRLEPWEIGAYQKLFERREAEAGEDNEELWIVYMRAAALRLKLDVEATMLAASTAAGVSPEPELLACAKQSLDCGKELDEQFNSFLHDAVYYSNPKILHQLYRSRFRLLRGFSGLWLIYDRGGQPAGV
;
A
#
# COMPACT_ATOMS: atom_id res chain seq x y z
N MET A 1 -24.66 54.88 -24.10
CA MET A 1 -24.19 53.49 -23.99
C MET A 1 -25.08 52.57 -24.81
N SER A 2 -24.45 51.76 -25.65
CA SER A 2 -25.05 50.71 -26.47
C SER A 2 -25.63 49.57 -25.61
N VAL A 3 -26.57 48.80 -26.16
CA VAL A 3 -27.15 47.60 -25.49
C VAL A 3 -26.04 46.60 -25.12
N THR A 4 -25.01 46.50 -25.96
CA THR A 4 -23.79 45.72 -25.75
C THR A 4 -22.99 46.14 -24.51
N GLU A 5 -22.83 47.45 -24.26
CA GLU A 5 -22.10 47.95 -23.07
C GLU A 5 -22.86 47.66 -21.77
N ARG A 6 -24.20 47.69 -21.79
CA ARG A 6 -25.02 47.29 -20.63
C ARG A 6 -24.89 45.80 -20.33
N GLY A 7 -24.94 44.95 -21.36
CA GLY A 7 -24.75 43.51 -21.22
C GLY A 7 -23.39 43.15 -20.63
N LEU A 8 -22.33 43.86 -21.04
CA LEU A 8 -20.98 43.69 -20.48
C LEU A 8 -20.92 44.06 -18.99
N LEU A 9 -21.53 45.19 -18.59
CA LEU A 9 -21.57 45.61 -17.18
C LEU A 9 -22.39 44.65 -16.30
N GLN A 10 -23.53 44.18 -16.78
CA GLN A 10 -24.34 43.17 -16.09
C GLN A 10 -23.56 41.84 -15.95
N GLY A 11 -22.85 41.42 -17.00
CA GLY A 11 -21.97 40.25 -16.95
C GLY A 11 -20.80 40.41 -15.97
N ARG A 12 -20.22 41.62 -15.85
CA ARG A 12 -19.21 41.92 -14.82
C ARG A 12 -19.79 41.84 -13.42
N TYR A 13 -20.96 42.43 -13.18
CA TYR A 13 -21.64 42.34 -11.89
C TYR A 13 -21.94 40.89 -11.50
N ALA A 14 -22.47 40.07 -12.42
CA ALA A 14 -22.76 38.67 -12.16
C ALA A 14 -21.50 37.88 -11.76
N ARG A 15 -20.38 38.07 -12.47
CA ARG A 15 -19.09 37.47 -12.12
C ARG A 15 -18.58 37.94 -10.77
N LEU A 16 -18.68 39.24 -10.48
CA LEU A 16 -18.26 39.82 -9.20
C LEU A 16 -19.06 39.25 -8.03
N SER A 17 -20.38 39.12 -8.19
CA SER A 17 -21.28 38.54 -7.19
C SER A 17 -20.96 37.06 -6.95
N ASP A 18 -20.73 36.28 -8.01
CA ASP A 18 -20.34 34.87 -7.92
C ASP A 18 -18.96 34.70 -7.23
N ARG A 19 -18.01 35.57 -7.55
CA ARG A 19 -16.70 35.61 -6.89
C ARG A 19 -16.83 35.95 -5.40
N PHE A 20 -17.65 36.94 -5.03
CA PHE A 20 -17.91 37.26 -3.62
C PHE A 20 -18.50 36.06 -2.86
N LYS A 21 -19.49 35.37 -3.42
CA LYS A 21 -20.05 34.14 -2.81
C LYS A 21 -19.00 33.07 -2.59
N SER A 22 -18.10 32.89 -3.56
CA SER A 22 -17.00 31.93 -3.49
C SER A 22 -16.00 32.28 -2.37
N ILE A 23 -15.64 33.56 -2.25
CA ILE A 23 -14.76 34.07 -1.18
C ILE A 23 -15.44 33.93 0.19
N TRP A 24 -16.74 34.25 0.28
CA TRP A 24 -17.51 34.09 1.52
C TRP A 24 -17.59 32.62 1.95
N ALA A 25 -17.90 31.70 1.03
CA ALA A 25 -17.92 30.27 1.31
C ALA A 25 -16.56 29.78 1.81
N TYR A 26 -15.47 30.23 1.19
CA TYR A 26 -14.12 29.91 1.64
C TYR A 26 -13.84 30.47 3.04
N HIS A 27 -14.23 31.71 3.35
CA HIS A 27 -14.08 32.26 4.69
C HIS A 27 -14.80 31.42 5.76
N GLN A 28 -16.04 30.98 5.48
CA GLN A 28 -16.78 30.11 6.39
C GLN A 28 -16.06 28.77 6.61
N PHE A 29 -15.57 28.16 5.52
CA PHE A 29 -14.75 26.96 5.57
C PHE A 29 -13.48 27.16 6.41
N ALA A 30 -12.68 28.19 6.13
CA ALA A 30 -11.45 28.49 6.84
C ALA A 30 -11.72 28.73 8.34
N SER A 31 -12.76 29.50 8.67
CA SER A 31 -13.20 29.72 10.05
C SER A 31 -13.51 28.41 10.78
N GLY A 32 -14.19 27.48 10.09
CA GLY A 32 -14.47 26.15 10.61
C GLY A 32 -13.21 25.33 10.87
N VAL A 33 -12.27 25.31 9.91
CA VAL A 33 -11.00 24.57 10.05
C VAL A 33 -10.11 25.14 11.15
N PHE A 34 -9.90 26.47 11.17
CA PHE A 34 -9.07 27.13 12.17
C PHE A 34 -9.61 26.90 13.58
N LYS A 35 -10.94 26.96 13.75
CA LYS A 35 -11.59 26.73 15.05
C LYS A 35 -11.58 25.26 15.48
N SER A 36 -11.86 24.32 14.58
CA SER A 36 -12.17 22.92 14.95
C SER A 36 -11.02 21.93 14.76
N LEU A 37 -10.02 22.28 13.96
CA LEU A 37 -8.89 21.39 13.64
C LEU A 37 -7.54 21.98 14.03
N LEU A 38 -7.34 23.28 13.83
CA LEU A 38 -6.07 23.94 14.16
C LEU A 38 -6.06 24.54 15.58
N GLU A 39 -7.22 24.87 16.13
CA GLU A 39 -7.37 25.50 17.46
C GLU A 39 -6.61 26.85 17.59
N VAL A 40 -6.48 27.57 16.47
CA VAL A 40 -5.81 28.88 16.38
C VAL A 40 -6.80 29.93 15.88
N PRO A 41 -6.74 31.19 16.34
CA PRO A 41 -7.54 32.28 15.77
C PRO A 41 -7.25 32.49 14.27
N LEU A 42 -8.24 33.01 13.55
CA LEU A 42 -8.06 33.39 12.16
C LEU A 42 -6.96 34.46 12.02
N PRO A 43 -6.02 34.33 11.07
CA PRO A 43 -4.90 35.25 10.92
C PRO A 43 -5.28 36.53 10.15
N TYR A 44 -6.57 36.79 9.95
CA TYR A 44 -7.08 37.95 9.22
C TYR A 44 -8.42 38.43 9.80
N HIS A 45 -8.74 39.69 9.52
CA HIS A 45 -10.03 40.30 9.84
C HIS A 45 -10.57 40.99 8.58
N VAL A 46 -11.71 40.50 8.07
CA VAL A 46 -12.33 41.01 6.84
C VAL A 46 -13.76 41.43 7.14
N ASP A 47 -14.12 42.64 6.72
CA ASP A 47 -15.50 43.14 6.78
C ASP A 47 -16.27 42.74 5.50
N PHE A 48 -16.82 41.53 5.54
CA PHE A 48 -17.63 40.99 4.46
C PHE A 48 -18.96 41.74 4.27
N GLN A 49 -19.50 42.32 5.34
CA GLN A 49 -20.79 43.03 5.30
C GLN A 49 -20.66 44.31 4.47
N ASN A 50 -19.65 45.14 4.76
CA ASN A 50 -19.37 46.34 3.98
C ASN A 50 -19.06 46.01 2.52
N THR A 51 -18.34 44.92 2.26
CA THR A 51 -18.06 44.48 0.89
C THR A 51 -19.33 44.06 0.15
N TYR A 52 -20.24 43.33 0.82
CA TYR A 52 -21.54 42.96 0.27
C TYR A 52 -22.41 44.18 -0.02
N ASP A 53 -22.47 45.13 0.91
CA ASP A 53 -23.29 46.34 0.77
C ASP A 53 -22.81 47.20 -0.41
N ARG A 54 -21.50 47.28 -0.65
CA ARG A 54 -20.93 47.94 -1.84
C ARG A 54 -21.31 47.26 -3.15
N ILE A 55 -21.26 45.92 -3.20
CA ILE A 55 -21.68 45.15 -4.38
C ILE A 55 -23.18 45.35 -4.64
N ARG A 56 -23.99 45.34 -3.58
CA ARG A 56 -25.43 45.58 -3.68
C ARG A 56 -25.75 47.00 -4.17
N ALA A 57 -25.03 48.01 -3.69
CA ALA A 57 -25.17 49.38 -4.16
C ALA A 57 -24.81 49.53 -5.65
N ALA A 58 -23.77 48.84 -6.12
CA ALA A 58 -23.43 48.82 -7.54
C ALA A 58 -24.57 48.24 -8.41
N ASN A 59 -25.29 47.23 -7.92
CA ASN A 59 -26.48 46.70 -8.60
C ASN A 59 -27.63 47.71 -8.66
N ALA A 60 -27.85 48.47 -7.58
CA ALA A 60 -28.86 49.52 -7.56
C ALA A 60 -28.57 50.60 -8.61
N ASN A 61 -27.30 51.02 -8.74
CA ASN A 61 -26.87 51.99 -9.76
C ASN A 61 -27.04 51.44 -11.19
N LEU A 62 -26.79 50.14 -11.42
CA LEU A 62 -27.06 49.48 -12.71
C LEU A 62 -28.55 49.55 -13.08
N ASN A 63 -29.43 49.29 -12.12
CA ASN A 63 -30.89 49.33 -12.31
C ASN A 63 -31.40 50.77 -12.49
N ALA A 64 -30.75 51.75 -11.86
CA ALA A 64 -31.04 53.17 -12.01
C ALA A 64 -30.45 53.79 -13.29
N SER A 65 -29.87 52.99 -14.20
CA SER A 65 -29.21 53.45 -15.44
C SER A 65 -28.00 54.39 -15.22
N GLN A 66 -27.41 54.38 -14.02
CA GLN A 66 -26.20 55.12 -13.64
C GLN A 66 -24.94 54.31 -13.96
N PHE A 67 -24.74 54.00 -15.23
CA PHE A 67 -23.75 52.99 -15.66
C PHE A 67 -22.28 53.39 -15.46
N GLN A 68 -21.93 54.68 -15.53
CA GLN A 68 -20.55 55.13 -15.26
C GLN A 68 -20.19 54.97 -13.78
N GLU A 69 -21.11 55.39 -12.90
CA GLU A 69 -20.98 55.24 -11.45
C GLU A 69 -20.97 53.77 -11.05
N ALA A 70 -21.84 52.95 -11.67
CA ALA A 70 -21.83 51.51 -11.49
C ALA A 70 -20.51 50.89 -11.94
N GLY A 71 -19.96 51.27 -13.10
CA GLY A 71 -18.68 50.79 -13.58
C GLY A 71 -17.51 51.10 -12.64
N ALA A 72 -17.45 52.33 -12.12
CA ALA A 72 -16.45 52.73 -11.13
C ALA A 72 -16.62 51.98 -9.79
N ALA A 73 -17.86 51.84 -9.31
CA ALA A 73 -18.16 51.09 -8.09
C ALA A 73 -17.79 49.61 -8.20
N LEU A 74 -18.06 48.98 -9.36
CA LEU A 74 -17.66 47.59 -9.64
C LEU A 74 -16.13 47.44 -9.61
N GLY A 75 -15.38 48.37 -10.22
CA GLY A 75 -13.91 48.35 -10.18
C GLY A 75 -13.34 48.47 -8.76
N LEU A 76 -13.93 49.32 -7.91
CA LEU A 76 -13.55 49.41 -6.49
C LEU A 76 -13.85 48.12 -5.72
N CYS A 77 -14.97 47.46 -6.05
CA CYS A 77 -15.31 46.17 -5.44
C CYS A 77 -14.35 45.06 -5.90
N GLU A 78 -13.96 45.01 -7.17
CA GLU A 78 -12.95 44.07 -7.69
C GLU A 78 -11.64 44.17 -6.89
N LEU A 79 -11.12 45.39 -6.72
CA LEU A 79 -9.91 45.65 -5.93
C LEU A 79 -10.06 45.24 -4.46
N ALA A 80 -11.24 45.43 -3.87
CA ALA A 80 -11.51 45.00 -2.51
C ALA A 80 -11.51 43.47 -2.41
N LEU A 81 -12.12 42.77 -3.36
CA LEU A 81 -12.12 41.31 -3.40
C LEU A 81 -10.71 40.74 -3.63
N ASP A 82 -9.87 41.36 -4.46
CA ASP A 82 -8.47 40.93 -4.66
C ASP A 82 -7.66 40.96 -3.35
N ARG A 83 -7.85 42.02 -2.55
CA ARG A 83 -7.22 42.15 -1.23
C ARG A 83 -7.69 41.06 -0.28
N ILE A 84 -9.00 40.80 -0.24
CA ILE A 84 -9.58 39.75 0.60
C ILE A 84 -9.07 38.38 0.15
N THR A 85 -9.09 38.08 -1.16
CA THR A 85 -8.55 36.83 -1.71
C THR A 85 -7.11 36.60 -1.28
N THR A 86 -6.27 37.63 -1.34
CA THR A 86 -4.85 37.53 -0.92
C THR A 86 -4.72 37.18 0.57
N GLN A 87 -5.52 37.79 1.45
CA GLN A 87 -5.51 37.48 2.88
C GLN A 87 -5.99 36.05 3.16
N LEU A 88 -7.03 35.61 2.47
CA LEU A 88 -7.56 34.25 2.59
C LEU A 88 -6.56 33.21 2.08
N LEU A 89 -5.86 33.47 0.97
CA LEU A 89 -4.81 32.58 0.46
C LEU A 89 -3.61 32.44 1.42
N ARG A 90 -3.23 33.51 2.13
CA ARG A 90 -2.19 33.42 3.18
C ARG A 90 -2.64 32.56 4.36
N ALA A 91 -3.92 32.64 4.72
CA ALA A 91 -4.49 31.74 5.72
C ALA A 91 -4.55 30.30 5.20
N ASP A 92 -4.88 30.12 3.92
CA ASP A 92 -4.93 28.82 3.24
C ASP A 92 -3.60 28.08 3.28
N ASP A 93 -2.47 28.78 3.26
CA ASP A 93 -1.14 28.18 3.34
C ASP A 93 -0.90 27.41 4.67
N HIS A 94 -1.70 27.70 5.70
CA HIS A 94 -1.68 26.97 6.98
C HIS A 94 -2.67 25.79 7.01
N ILE A 95 -3.54 25.67 6.00
CA ILE A 95 -4.50 24.58 5.87
C ILE A 95 -3.90 23.58 4.87
N SER A 96 -3.57 22.38 5.32
CA SER A 96 -3.09 21.33 4.40
C SER A 96 -4.24 20.63 3.67
N ALA A 97 -3.97 19.96 2.55
CA ALA A 97 -4.96 19.12 1.87
C ALA A 97 -5.55 18.02 2.78
N SER A 98 -4.79 17.48 3.75
CA SER A 98 -5.32 16.49 4.71
C SER A 98 -6.30 17.13 5.71
N SER A 99 -6.05 18.38 6.12
CA SER A 99 -6.98 19.16 6.96
C SER A 99 -8.32 19.37 6.24
N VAL A 100 -8.30 19.66 4.94
CA VAL A 100 -9.52 19.78 4.11
C VAL A 100 -10.30 18.47 4.13
N ARG A 101 -9.64 17.33 3.87
CA ARG A 101 -10.26 15.99 3.86
C ARG A 101 -10.94 15.69 5.20
N ARG A 102 -10.20 15.84 6.30
CA ARG A 102 -10.69 15.58 7.67
C ARG A 102 -11.85 16.49 8.05
N PHE A 103 -11.85 17.74 7.61
CA PHE A 103 -12.95 18.67 7.86
C PHE A 103 -14.24 18.18 7.20
N PHE A 104 -14.16 17.76 5.94
CA PHE A 104 -15.32 17.28 5.20
C PHE A 104 -15.78 15.88 5.66
N GLU A 105 -14.89 14.97 6.04
CA GLU A 105 -15.28 13.67 6.61
C GLU A 105 -16.20 13.80 7.84
N ARG A 106 -16.03 14.85 8.65
CA ARG A 106 -16.89 15.13 9.82
C ARG A 106 -18.29 15.64 9.46
N LEU A 107 -18.50 16.12 8.23
CA LEU A 107 -19.78 16.68 7.79
C LEU A 107 -20.64 15.58 7.13
N LYS A 108 -21.56 15.00 7.93
CA LYS A 108 -22.42 13.84 7.55
C LYS A 108 -23.30 14.04 6.31
N ARG A 109 -23.66 15.27 5.96
CA ARG A 109 -24.33 15.66 4.72
C ARG A 109 -23.79 17.01 4.30
N GLN A 110 -23.24 17.08 3.09
CA GLN A 110 -22.65 18.30 2.58
C GLN A 110 -23.50 18.82 1.44
N ASP A 111 -23.72 20.12 1.47
CA ASP A 111 -24.27 20.83 0.33
C ASP A 111 -23.18 20.89 -0.75
N GLU A 112 -23.41 20.20 -1.86
CA GLU A 112 -22.54 20.19 -3.03
C GLU A 112 -22.21 21.62 -3.49
N SER A 113 -23.13 22.57 -3.30
CA SER A 113 -22.92 23.97 -3.64
C SER A 113 -21.75 24.60 -2.90
N ILE A 114 -21.48 24.20 -1.66
CA ILE A 114 -20.33 24.70 -0.88
C ILE A 114 -19.03 24.23 -1.53
N VAL A 115 -18.95 22.96 -1.93
CA VAL A 115 -17.75 22.40 -2.58
C VAL A 115 -17.50 23.11 -3.92
N VAL A 116 -18.56 23.38 -4.68
CA VAL A 116 -18.49 24.16 -5.93
C VAL A 116 -17.98 25.58 -5.66
N PHE A 117 -18.44 26.27 -4.63
CA PHE A 117 -17.96 27.61 -4.29
C PHE A 117 -16.50 27.61 -3.82
N LEU A 118 -16.04 26.56 -3.14
CA LEU A 118 -14.63 26.41 -2.79
C LEU A 118 -13.76 26.18 -4.03
N LEU A 119 -14.20 25.35 -4.96
CA LEU A 119 -13.51 25.20 -6.26
C LEU A 119 -13.39 26.55 -6.95
N LYS A 120 -14.51 27.28 -7.08
CA LYS A 120 -14.52 28.62 -7.67
C LYS A 120 -13.57 29.60 -6.99
N PHE A 121 -13.44 29.56 -5.65
CA PHE A 121 -12.49 30.41 -4.94
C PHE A 121 -11.06 30.24 -5.45
N TYR A 122 -10.57 29.00 -5.54
CA TYR A 122 -9.22 28.72 -6.06
C TYR A 122 -9.08 29.06 -7.53
N LEU A 123 -10.10 28.77 -8.34
CA LEU A 123 -10.09 29.00 -9.79
C LEU A 123 -10.11 30.50 -10.12
N TYR A 124 -10.93 31.31 -9.45
CA TYR A 124 -10.93 32.78 -9.61
C TYR A 124 -9.61 33.42 -9.17
N ALA A 125 -8.90 32.80 -8.23
CA ALA A 125 -7.61 33.28 -7.75
C ALA A 125 -6.42 32.74 -8.57
N GLU A 126 -6.68 31.89 -9.57
CA GLU A 126 -5.66 31.14 -10.33
C GLU A 126 -4.68 30.37 -9.40
N ALA A 127 -5.15 30.02 -8.19
CA ALA A 127 -4.35 29.44 -7.11
C ALA A 127 -4.35 27.91 -7.20
N VAL A 128 -3.75 27.38 -8.25
CA VAL A 128 -3.92 25.97 -8.67
C VAL A 128 -2.69 25.06 -8.47
N GLU A 129 -1.58 25.62 -8.01
CA GLU A 129 -0.29 24.94 -7.89
C GLU A 129 0.01 24.48 -6.45
N GLY A 130 1.01 23.60 -6.31
CA GLY A 130 1.50 23.14 -5.00
C GLY A 130 0.45 22.36 -4.19
N ASP A 131 0.37 22.59 -2.88
CA ASP A 131 -0.61 21.92 -2.00
C ASP A 131 -2.07 22.22 -2.41
N ARG A 132 -2.33 23.40 -3.00
CA ARG A 132 -3.66 23.79 -3.49
C ARG A 132 -4.13 22.89 -4.64
N ARG A 133 -3.20 22.32 -5.42
CA ARG A 133 -3.51 21.31 -6.43
C ARG A 133 -4.14 20.07 -5.80
N ASP A 134 -3.57 19.60 -4.69
CA ASP A 134 -4.08 18.43 -3.98
C ASP A 134 -5.43 18.72 -3.28
N LYS A 135 -5.67 19.97 -2.86
CA LYS A 135 -6.99 20.43 -2.38
C LYS A 135 -8.03 20.41 -3.49
N LEU A 136 -7.69 20.96 -4.66
CA LEU A 136 -8.55 20.95 -5.85
C LEU A 136 -8.86 19.52 -6.30
N ASP A 137 -7.86 18.65 -6.34
CA ASP A 137 -8.02 17.21 -6.64
C ASP A 137 -9.05 16.55 -5.74
N TYR A 138 -8.96 16.81 -4.43
CA TYR A 138 -9.97 16.34 -3.48
C TYR A 138 -11.37 16.92 -3.76
N LEU A 139 -11.49 18.23 -3.92
CA LEU A 139 -12.78 18.90 -4.11
C LEU A 139 -13.47 18.48 -5.42
N PHE A 140 -12.72 18.33 -6.52
CA PHE A 140 -13.23 17.80 -7.79
C PHE A 140 -13.67 16.35 -7.66
N THR A 141 -12.89 15.53 -6.95
CA THR A 141 -13.30 14.14 -6.65
C THR A 141 -14.59 14.13 -5.83
N ARG A 142 -14.76 15.06 -4.89
CA ARG A 142 -15.92 15.13 -4.00
C ARG A 142 -17.22 15.51 -4.71
N ILE A 143 -17.19 16.43 -5.68
CA ILE A 143 -18.38 16.75 -6.51
C ILE A 143 -18.65 15.68 -7.57
N GLY A 144 -17.62 14.90 -7.93
CA GLY A 144 -17.69 13.85 -8.93
C GLY A 144 -17.92 12.45 -8.36
N GLU A 145 -18.12 12.29 -7.05
CA GLU A 145 -18.43 11.00 -6.42
C GLU A 145 -19.87 10.99 -5.91
N GLU A 146 -20.57 9.87 -6.16
CA GLU A 146 -21.87 9.57 -5.57
C GLU A 146 -21.71 8.43 -4.58
N PHE A 147 -22.26 8.59 -3.38
CA PHE A 147 -22.31 7.50 -2.41
C PHE A 147 -23.55 6.66 -2.70
N THR A 148 -23.34 5.39 -3.02
CA THR A 148 -24.42 4.43 -3.30
C THR A 148 -24.77 3.64 -2.05
N ASP A 149 -26.00 3.09 -1.99
CA ASP A 149 -26.51 2.27 -0.87
C ASP A 149 -25.70 0.98 -0.60
N ARG A 150 -24.63 0.71 -1.36
CA ARG A 150 -23.75 -0.47 -1.22
C ARG A 150 -22.40 -0.13 -0.56
N ASP A 151 -22.33 0.95 0.22
CA ASP A 151 -21.09 1.46 0.85
C ASP A 151 -19.95 1.71 -0.15
N GLN A 152 -20.29 2.13 -1.36
CA GLN A 152 -19.32 2.37 -2.44
C GLN A 152 -19.54 3.74 -3.07
N TYR A 153 -18.43 4.39 -3.41
CA TYR A 153 -18.45 5.63 -4.18
C TYR A 153 -18.44 5.31 -5.67
N THR A 154 -19.38 5.84 -6.44
CA THR A 154 -19.34 5.72 -7.92
C THR A 154 -19.00 7.06 -8.53
N PRO A 155 -18.14 7.11 -9.56
CA PRO A 155 -17.89 8.35 -10.27
C PRO A 155 -19.17 8.79 -10.98
N ARG A 156 -19.50 10.07 -10.90
CA ARG A 156 -20.61 10.68 -11.64
C ARG A 156 -20.28 10.66 -13.12
N THR A 157 -21.14 9.99 -13.89
CA THR A 157 -21.05 9.94 -15.35
C THR A 157 -22.14 10.75 -16.04
N SER A 158 -22.90 11.57 -15.29
CA SER A 158 -23.97 12.39 -15.84
C SER A 158 -23.44 13.48 -16.77
N LEU A 159 -24.24 13.81 -17.79
CA LEU A 159 -23.95 14.94 -18.69
C LEU A 159 -23.84 16.26 -17.90
N ASP A 160 -24.68 16.43 -16.88
CA ASP A 160 -24.68 17.60 -16.01
C ASP A 160 -23.35 17.79 -15.27
N PHE A 161 -22.70 16.71 -14.82
CA PHE A 161 -21.39 16.80 -14.17
C PHE A 161 -20.31 17.24 -15.17
N ARG A 162 -20.34 16.74 -16.41
CA ARG A 162 -19.42 17.18 -17.47
C ARG A 162 -19.60 18.67 -17.75
N GLU A 163 -20.83 19.16 -17.86
CA GLU A 163 -21.11 20.59 -18.07
C GLU A 163 -20.61 21.44 -16.89
N GLN A 164 -20.78 20.96 -15.66
CA GLN A 164 -20.28 21.62 -14.46
C GLN A 164 -18.74 21.70 -14.46
N VAL A 165 -18.04 20.62 -14.83
CA VAL A 165 -16.57 20.60 -14.97
C VAL A 165 -16.10 21.58 -16.05
N ILE A 166 -16.77 21.63 -17.21
CA ILE A 166 -16.46 22.59 -18.28
C ILE A 166 -16.65 24.01 -17.78
N SER A 167 -17.75 24.31 -17.09
CA SER A 167 -18.06 25.63 -16.52
C SER A 167 -17.01 26.08 -15.50
N LEU A 168 -16.58 25.18 -14.60
CA LEU A 168 -15.55 25.47 -13.60
C LEU A 168 -14.18 25.70 -14.24
N THR A 169 -13.74 24.79 -15.12
CA THR A 169 -12.42 24.87 -15.76
C THR A 169 -12.30 26.07 -16.70
N ALA A 170 -13.40 26.50 -17.32
CA ALA A 170 -13.43 27.72 -18.14
C ALA A 170 -13.01 28.99 -17.39
N LEU A 171 -13.11 29.02 -16.05
CA LEU A 171 -12.61 30.14 -15.23
C LEU A 171 -11.10 30.33 -15.34
N LEU A 172 -10.34 29.26 -15.60
CA LEU A 172 -8.87 29.30 -15.76
C LEU A 172 -8.41 29.59 -17.18
N LYS A 173 -9.33 29.65 -18.17
CA LYS A 173 -9.00 29.68 -19.61
C LYS A 173 -8.01 28.55 -19.98
N PRO A 174 -8.46 27.28 -19.94
CA PRO A 174 -7.57 26.13 -20.05
C PRO A 174 -6.82 26.14 -21.38
N VAL A 175 -5.58 25.66 -21.36
CA VAL A 175 -4.74 25.52 -22.55
C VAL A 175 -5.41 24.53 -23.52
N GLU A 176 -5.54 24.93 -24.79
CA GLU A 176 -6.02 24.03 -25.83
C GLU A 176 -4.97 22.94 -26.10
N ALA A 177 -5.40 21.69 -26.07
CA ALA A 177 -4.56 20.53 -26.34
C ALA A 177 -5.10 19.78 -27.58
N PRO A 178 -4.22 19.25 -28.45
CA PRO A 178 -4.62 18.38 -29.54
C PRO A 178 -5.44 17.20 -29.02
N ARG A 179 -6.53 16.86 -29.72
CA ARG A 179 -7.43 15.77 -29.31
C ARG A 179 -6.69 14.44 -29.11
N GLU A 180 -5.69 14.15 -29.95
CA GLU A 180 -4.90 12.94 -29.84
C GLU A 180 -4.08 12.86 -28.55
N GLU A 181 -3.55 14.00 -28.08
CA GLU A 181 -2.80 14.07 -26.83
C GLU A 181 -3.72 13.82 -25.63
N VAL A 182 -4.90 14.44 -25.62
CA VAL A 182 -5.94 14.22 -24.61
C VAL A 182 -6.32 12.74 -24.54
N VAL A 183 -6.56 12.10 -25.68
CA VAL A 183 -6.90 10.65 -25.75
C VAL A 183 -5.76 9.77 -25.21
N ARG A 184 -4.50 10.08 -25.55
CA ARG A 184 -3.33 9.36 -25.03
C ARG A 184 -3.22 9.47 -23.51
N LEU A 185 -3.38 10.67 -22.96
CA LEU A 185 -3.31 10.92 -21.52
C LEU A 185 -4.45 10.22 -20.77
N ILE A 186 -5.68 10.27 -21.28
CA ILE A 186 -6.82 9.53 -20.70
C ILE A 186 -6.54 8.03 -20.67
N ARG A 187 -5.96 7.46 -21.73
CA ARG A 187 -5.58 6.04 -21.75
C ARG A 187 -4.52 5.72 -20.69
N ALA A 188 -3.52 6.58 -20.51
CA ALA A 188 -2.51 6.41 -19.48
C ALA A 188 -3.11 6.48 -18.06
N ILE A 189 -4.02 7.43 -17.81
CA ILE A 189 -4.75 7.55 -16.53
C ILE A 189 -5.54 6.26 -16.22
N ARG A 190 -6.22 5.71 -17.23
CA ARG A 190 -6.95 4.45 -17.09
C ARG A 190 -6.01 3.27 -16.84
N GLY A 191 -4.82 3.24 -17.45
CA GLY A 191 -3.80 2.24 -17.14
C GLY A 191 -3.40 2.26 -15.66
N VAL A 192 -3.08 3.45 -15.12
CA VAL A 192 -2.77 3.62 -13.69
C VAL A 192 -3.93 3.17 -12.80
N ARG A 193 -5.17 3.48 -13.19
CA ARG A 193 -6.37 3.03 -12.47
C ARG A 193 -6.45 1.51 -12.45
N ASP A 194 -6.27 0.86 -13.59
CA ASP A 194 -6.39 -0.59 -13.73
C ASP A 194 -5.28 -1.30 -12.92
N ASP A 195 -4.08 -0.74 -12.85
CA ASP A 195 -2.99 -1.26 -12.00
C ASP A 195 -3.33 -1.18 -10.50
N ILE A 196 -3.95 -0.07 -10.05
CA ILE A 196 -4.46 0.06 -8.68
C ILE A 196 -5.57 -0.96 -8.40
N GLN A 197 -6.49 -1.18 -9.34
CA GLN A 197 -7.58 -2.14 -9.14
C GLN A 197 -7.10 -3.58 -9.02
N LYS A 198 -6.00 -3.94 -9.70
CA LYS A 198 -5.38 -5.27 -9.66
C LYS A 198 -4.69 -5.60 -8.33
N ALA A 199 -4.39 -4.61 -7.48
CA ALA A 199 -3.74 -4.85 -6.21
C ALA A 199 -4.57 -5.79 -5.32
N ALA A 200 -4.02 -6.91 -4.85
CA ALA A 200 -4.75 -7.90 -4.06
C ALA A 200 -4.68 -7.63 -2.55
N ALA A 201 -3.64 -6.93 -2.08
CA ALA A 201 -3.39 -6.62 -0.68
C ALA A 201 -3.04 -5.14 -0.48
N PHE A 202 -3.13 -4.66 0.76
CA PHE A 202 -2.83 -3.28 1.12
C PHE A 202 -1.35 -2.94 0.86
N GLU A 203 -0.47 -3.90 1.13
CA GLU A 203 0.98 -3.83 0.95
C GLU A 203 1.33 -3.55 -0.52
N GLU A 204 0.69 -4.25 -1.47
CA GLU A 204 0.96 -4.08 -2.91
C GLU A 204 0.74 -2.63 -3.40
N LEU A 205 -0.19 -1.87 -2.80
CA LEU A 205 -0.39 -0.45 -3.12
C LEU A 205 0.82 0.42 -2.73
N THR A 206 1.52 0.03 -1.67
CA THR A 206 2.69 0.71 -1.09
C THR A 206 3.99 0.24 -1.74
N GLU A 207 4.21 -1.08 -1.83
CA GLU A 207 5.44 -1.68 -2.37
C GLU A 207 5.67 -1.33 -3.84
N ARG A 208 4.60 -1.40 -4.66
CA ARG A 208 4.65 -1.02 -6.07
C ARG A 208 4.53 0.50 -6.28
N ASN A 209 4.50 1.27 -5.19
CA ASN A 209 4.38 2.72 -5.19
C ASN A 209 3.17 3.23 -6.00
N LEU A 210 2.07 2.48 -6.09
CA LEU A 210 0.97 2.77 -7.03
C LEU A 210 0.29 4.10 -6.72
N LEU A 211 0.04 4.39 -5.44
CA LEU A 211 -0.57 5.66 -5.01
C LEU A 211 0.37 6.86 -5.24
N LYS A 212 1.68 6.66 -5.02
CA LYS A 212 2.72 7.67 -5.28
C LYS A 212 2.85 7.94 -6.77
N ASN A 213 2.84 6.89 -7.60
CA ASN A 213 2.89 6.98 -9.05
C ASN A 213 1.66 7.70 -9.61
N ALA A 214 0.46 7.39 -9.11
CA ALA A 214 -0.76 8.11 -9.46
C ALA A 214 -0.67 9.59 -9.10
N ARG A 215 -0.19 9.94 -7.90
CA ARG A 215 0.01 11.34 -7.49
C ARG A 215 1.03 12.05 -8.39
N LEU A 216 2.20 11.46 -8.62
CA LEU A 216 3.24 12.02 -9.48
C LEU A 216 2.75 12.21 -10.92
N PHE A 217 1.98 11.26 -11.44
CA PHE A 217 1.36 11.37 -12.75
C PHE A 217 0.45 12.60 -12.83
N LYS A 218 -0.46 12.79 -11.86
CA LYS A 218 -1.36 13.96 -11.81
C LYS A 218 -0.62 15.30 -11.72
N HIS A 219 0.49 15.35 -11.00
CA HIS A 219 1.35 16.53 -10.92
C HIS A 219 2.07 16.81 -12.25
N ARG A 220 2.57 15.77 -12.94
CA ARG A 220 3.25 15.91 -14.25
C ARG A 220 2.37 16.40 -15.38
N LEU A 221 1.04 16.29 -15.26
CA LEU A 221 0.11 16.85 -16.25
C LEU A 221 0.14 18.38 -16.32
N GLY A 222 0.65 19.06 -15.29
CA GLY A 222 0.70 20.53 -15.24
C GLY A 222 -0.66 21.16 -15.52
N HIS A 223 -0.70 22.07 -16.51
CA HIS A 223 -1.91 22.77 -16.93
C HIS A 223 -2.96 21.86 -17.60
N LEU A 224 -2.53 20.75 -18.25
CA LEU A 224 -3.45 19.83 -18.95
C LEU A 224 -4.40 19.10 -18.00
N TYR A 225 -4.09 19.06 -16.71
CA TYR A 225 -4.99 18.51 -15.69
C TYR A 225 -6.37 19.16 -15.67
N PHE A 226 -6.44 20.47 -15.96
CA PHE A 226 -7.72 21.20 -16.00
C PHE A 226 -8.42 21.09 -17.35
N GLN A 227 -7.90 20.29 -18.29
CA GLN A 227 -8.67 19.92 -19.47
C GLN A 227 -9.86 19.05 -19.02
N PRO A 228 -11.10 19.36 -19.45
CA PRO A 228 -12.30 18.71 -18.89
C PRO A 228 -12.31 17.18 -18.96
N ASP A 229 -11.91 16.57 -20.07
CA ASP A 229 -11.93 15.11 -20.25
C ASP A 229 -10.82 14.42 -19.44
N ILE A 230 -9.66 15.05 -19.31
CA ILE A 230 -8.56 14.59 -18.44
C ILE A 230 -8.98 14.65 -16.98
N LEU A 231 -9.57 15.77 -16.55
CA LEU A 231 -10.03 15.95 -15.17
C LEU A 231 -11.10 14.93 -14.79
N MET A 232 -12.03 14.65 -15.70
CA MET A 232 -13.04 13.59 -15.54
C MET A 232 -12.37 12.21 -15.34
N ALA A 233 -11.38 11.87 -16.16
CA ALA A 233 -10.64 10.61 -16.01
C ALA A 233 -9.85 10.54 -14.69
N ILE A 234 -9.34 11.67 -14.20
CA ILE A 234 -8.67 11.77 -12.89
C ILE A 234 -9.67 11.55 -11.75
N VAL A 235 -10.87 12.14 -11.84
CA VAL A 235 -11.95 11.89 -10.86
C VAL A 235 -12.31 10.41 -10.84
N GLU A 236 -12.47 9.77 -12.00
CA GLU A 236 -12.69 8.31 -12.09
C GLU A 236 -11.57 7.51 -11.40
N LEU A 237 -10.30 7.86 -11.67
CA LEU A 237 -9.14 7.25 -11.03
C LEU A 237 -9.18 7.42 -9.51
N ASN A 238 -9.47 8.62 -9.02
CA ASN A 238 -9.47 8.92 -7.58
C ASN A 238 -10.59 8.16 -6.85
N VAL A 239 -11.81 8.11 -7.42
CA VAL A 239 -12.92 7.34 -6.85
C VAL A 239 -12.60 5.85 -6.81
N ALA A 240 -12.07 5.30 -7.91
CA ALA A 240 -11.68 3.89 -7.98
C ALA A 240 -10.59 3.56 -6.95
N THR A 241 -9.60 4.45 -6.80
CA THR A 241 -8.51 4.33 -5.82
C THR A 241 -9.06 4.35 -4.40
N LYS A 242 -9.96 5.29 -4.08
CA LYS A 242 -10.61 5.41 -2.77
C LYS A 242 -11.37 4.14 -2.40
N ASN A 243 -12.21 3.61 -3.31
CA ASN A 243 -12.94 2.38 -3.08
C ASN A 243 -12.02 1.19 -2.84
N LYS A 244 -10.96 1.08 -3.65
CA LYS A 244 -10.00 -0.02 -3.52
C LYS A 244 -9.28 0.04 -2.17
N PHE A 245 -8.86 1.22 -1.76
CA PHE A 245 -8.25 1.45 -0.45
C PHE A 245 -9.20 1.07 0.69
N ILE A 246 -10.46 1.52 0.64
CA ILE A 246 -11.46 1.19 1.68
C ILE A 246 -11.66 -0.32 1.78
N ARG A 247 -11.78 -1.03 0.65
CA ARG A 247 -11.96 -2.49 0.63
C ARG A 247 -10.75 -3.21 1.23
N LEU A 248 -9.55 -2.91 0.74
CA LEU A 248 -8.32 -3.55 1.24
C LEU A 248 -8.08 -3.23 2.72
N TYR A 249 -8.40 -2.02 3.15
CA TYR A 249 -8.29 -1.64 4.56
C TYR A 249 -9.30 -2.40 5.43
N ALA A 250 -10.55 -2.57 4.98
CA ALA A 250 -11.55 -3.33 5.72
C ALA A 250 -11.18 -4.82 5.82
N ASP A 251 -10.66 -5.41 4.74
CA ASP A 251 -10.18 -6.79 4.71
C ASP A 251 -9.00 -6.99 5.68
N GLU A 252 -8.06 -6.04 5.72
CA GLU A 252 -6.91 -6.06 6.62
C GLU A 252 -7.31 -5.79 8.09
N GLU A 253 -8.25 -4.88 8.34
CA GLU A 253 -8.82 -4.65 9.67
C GLU A 253 -9.47 -5.93 10.20
N GLN A 254 -10.23 -6.65 9.35
CA GLN A 254 -10.85 -7.92 9.74
C GLN A 254 -9.80 -8.99 10.07
N ARG A 255 -8.72 -9.09 9.28
CA ARG A 255 -7.62 -10.03 9.57
C ARG A 255 -6.98 -9.74 10.93
N ILE A 256 -6.68 -8.48 11.23
CA ILE A 256 -6.10 -8.07 12.52
C ILE A 256 -7.03 -8.44 13.68
N VAL A 257 -8.34 -8.24 13.51
CA VAL A 257 -9.36 -8.60 14.51
C VAL A 257 -9.39 -10.10 14.73
N ASP A 258 -9.39 -10.90 13.67
CA ASP A 258 -9.44 -12.36 13.74
C ASP A 258 -8.19 -12.92 14.43
N ASP A 259 -7.01 -12.38 14.12
CA ASP A 259 -5.75 -12.82 14.72
C ASP A 259 -5.62 -12.35 16.19
N ALA A 260 -6.09 -11.14 16.50
CA ALA A 260 -6.18 -10.66 17.88
C ALA A 260 -7.23 -11.44 18.71
N GLN A 261 -8.24 -12.02 18.06
CA GLN A 261 -9.21 -12.89 18.70
C GLN A 261 -8.62 -14.26 19.02
N LYS A 262 -7.94 -14.91 18.06
CA LYS A 262 -7.21 -16.17 18.29
C LYS A 262 -6.20 -16.05 19.43
N LEU A 263 -5.40 -14.97 19.46
CA LEU A 263 -4.41 -14.77 20.50
C LEU A 263 -5.04 -14.51 21.88
N SER A 264 -6.23 -13.90 21.91
CA SER A 264 -7.00 -13.71 23.14
C SER A 264 -7.62 -15.01 23.67
N GLU A 265 -8.03 -15.92 22.78
CA GLU A 265 -8.60 -17.22 23.12
C GLU A 265 -7.51 -18.19 23.62
N HIS A 266 -6.33 -18.18 22.97
CA HIS A 266 -5.21 -19.05 23.32
C HIS A 266 -4.27 -18.47 24.37
N GLY A 267 -4.30 -17.15 24.62
CA GLY A 267 -3.44 -16.45 25.58
C GLY A 267 -3.41 -17.07 26.99
N PRO A 268 -4.55 -17.41 27.61
CA PRO A 268 -4.56 -18.06 28.92
C PRO A 268 -3.92 -19.47 28.92
N ALA A 269 -3.99 -20.19 27.81
CA ALA A 269 -3.33 -21.49 27.66
C ALA A 269 -1.82 -21.32 27.46
N ILE A 270 -1.41 -20.29 26.72
CA ILE A 270 0.00 -19.91 26.53
C ILE A 270 0.63 -19.49 27.87
N GLU A 271 -0.03 -18.60 28.63
CA GLU A 271 0.41 -18.17 29.96
C GLU A 271 0.52 -19.36 30.93
N ARG A 272 -0.44 -20.31 30.89
CA ARG A 272 -0.42 -21.48 31.76
C ARG A 272 0.73 -22.44 31.45
N ASN A 273 1.05 -22.64 30.17
CA ASN A 273 2.02 -23.64 29.73
C ASN A 273 3.46 -23.10 29.68
N PHE A 274 3.63 -21.81 29.41
CA PHE A 274 4.95 -21.20 29.19
C PHE A 274 5.27 -20.04 30.12
N GLY A 275 4.28 -19.52 30.87
CA GLY A 275 4.46 -18.34 31.71
C GLY A 275 5.34 -18.54 32.95
N TYR A 276 5.52 -19.79 33.42
CA TYR A 276 6.46 -20.10 34.50
C TYR A 276 7.92 -20.12 34.02
N THR A 277 8.17 -20.48 32.75
CA THR A 277 9.50 -20.60 32.15
C THR A 277 9.93 -19.29 31.47
N ASN A 278 8.98 -18.46 31.03
CA ASN A 278 9.23 -17.17 30.40
C ASN A 278 8.32 -16.06 30.99
N PRO A 279 8.78 -15.30 32.02
CA PRO A 279 8.01 -14.21 32.60
C PRO A 279 7.85 -13.00 31.65
N GLU A 280 8.77 -12.80 30.69
CA GLU A 280 8.67 -11.72 29.68
C GLU A 280 7.49 -11.98 28.73
N LEU A 281 7.19 -13.24 28.41
CA LEU A 281 6.03 -13.64 27.61
C LEU A 281 4.71 -13.23 28.29
N VAL A 282 4.61 -13.36 29.61
CA VAL A 282 3.42 -12.97 30.39
C VAL A 282 3.23 -11.44 30.37
N GLU A 283 4.34 -10.69 30.42
CA GLU A 283 4.31 -9.23 30.32
C GLU A 283 3.87 -8.76 28.92
N GLU A 284 4.37 -9.39 27.85
CA GLU A 284 3.94 -9.08 26.48
C GLU A 284 2.48 -9.46 26.22
N ILE A 285 1.97 -10.57 26.76
CA ILE A 285 0.54 -10.94 26.67
C ILE A 285 -0.34 -9.93 27.42
N SER A 286 0.14 -9.39 28.54
CA SER A 286 -0.56 -8.32 29.28
C SER A 286 -0.60 -7.01 28.47
N ARG A 287 0.53 -6.61 27.87
CA ARG A 287 0.59 -5.44 26.97
C ARG A 287 -0.32 -5.61 25.75
N PHE A 288 -0.38 -6.81 25.17
CA PHE A 288 -1.28 -7.13 24.08
C PHE A 288 -2.76 -6.93 24.47
N ARG A 289 -3.18 -7.38 25.67
CA ARG A 289 -4.55 -7.18 26.16
C ARG A 289 -4.89 -5.68 26.29
N GLU A 290 -3.99 -4.87 26.81
CA GLU A 290 -4.18 -3.41 26.91
C GLU A 290 -4.28 -2.74 25.53
N PHE A 291 -3.44 -3.13 24.57
CA PHE A 291 -3.51 -2.60 23.21
C PHE A 291 -4.77 -3.05 22.46
N LYS A 292 -5.23 -4.29 22.68
CA LYS A 292 -6.49 -4.80 22.13
C LYS A 292 -7.69 -4.02 22.68
N GLU A 293 -7.75 -3.75 23.98
CA GLU A 293 -8.83 -2.97 24.58
C GLU A 293 -8.87 -1.52 24.04
N ARG A 294 -7.69 -0.87 23.90
CA ARG A 294 -7.58 0.46 23.28
C ARG A 294 -7.97 0.46 21.80
N PHE A 295 -7.65 -0.61 21.08
CA PHE A 295 -8.05 -0.81 19.69
C PHE A 295 -9.57 -0.94 19.58
N ASP A 296 -10.21 -1.78 20.41
CA ASP A 296 -11.66 -1.99 20.42
C ASP A 296 -12.43 -0.70 20.80
N MET A 297 -11.92 0.06 21.78
CA MET A 297 -12.46 1.38 22.12
C MET A 297 -12.32 2.37 20.96
N SER A 298 -11.18 2.40 20.28
CA SER A 298 -10.94 3.31 19.14
C SER A 298 -11.77 2.92 17.91
N ARG A 299 -12.01 1.62 17.73
CA ARG A 299 -12.84 1.04 16.67
C ARG A 299 -14.31 1.37 16.87
N SER A 300 -14.84 1.21 18.08
CA SER A 300 -16.22 1.59 18.41
C SER A 300 -16.49 3.10 18.23
N ALA A 301 -15.45 3.93 18.39
CA ALA A 301 -15.50 5.36 18.13
C ALA A 301 -15.20 5.77 16.66
N SER A 302 -14.97 4.81 15.76
CA SER A 302 -14.56 5.04 14.35
C SER A 302 -13.34 5.96 14.21
N ASN A 303 -12.41 5.90 15.18
CA ASN A 303 -11.23 6.75 15.27
C ASN A 303 -10.00 5.90 15.62
N VAL A 304 -9.78 4.85 14.85
CA VAL A 304 -8.61 3.98 15.00
C VAL A 304 -7.38 4.75 14.53
N LYS A 305 -6.47 5.02 15.46
CA LYS A 305 -5.21 5.68 15.15
C LYS A 305 -4.17 4.64 14.73
N HIS A 306 -3.30 5.02 13.78
CA HIS A 306 -2.26 4.16 13.22
C HIS A 306 -1.27 3.63 14.27
N ASP A 307 -0.96 4.43 15.30
CA ASP A 307 -0.12 4.03 16.43
C ASP A 307 -0.72 2.84 17.20
N VAL A 308 -2.02 2.84 17.46
CA VAL A 308 -2.72 1.74 18.16
C VAL A 308 -2.65 0.43 17.36
N ILE A 309 -2.82 0.48 16.03
CA ILE A 309 -2.69 -0.69 15.16
C ILE A 309 -1.25 -1.22 15.13
N THR A 310 -0.28 -0.29 15.04
CA THR A 310 1.16 -0.65 14.97
C THR A 310 1.61 -1.30 16.27
N HIS A 311 1.21 -0.76 17.43
CA HIS A 311 1.51 -1.32 18.73
C HIS A 311 0.85 -2.69 18.95
N LEU A 312 -0.38 -2.88 18.46
CA LEU A 312 -1.05 -4.18 18.51
C LEU A 312 -0.29 -5.24 17.68
N LYS A 313 0.08 -4.91 16.43
CA LYS A 313 0.88 -5.80 15.57
C LYS A 313 2.25 -6.11 16.18
N GLN A 314 2.95 -5.10 16.69
CA GLN A 314 4.26 -5.29 17.31
C GLN A 314 4.20 -6.19 18.55
N SER A 315 3.18 -6.01 19.39
CA SER A 315 2.99 -6.85 20.57
C SER A 315 2.68 -8.31 20.19
N MET A 316 1.91 -8.55 19.13
CA MET A 316 1.69 -9.90 18.59
C MET A 316 3.00 -10.54 18.09
N THR A 317 3.83 -9.80 17.35
CA THR A 317 5.14 -10.28 16.89
C THR A 317 6.09 -10.58 18.05
N ASN A 318 6.08 -9.76 19.10
CA ASN A 318 6.92 -9.95 20.28
C ASN A 318 6.50 -11.20 21.08
N ILE A 319 5.20 -11.46 21.22
CA ILE A 319 4.67 -12.67 21.88
C ILE A 319 5.14 -13.92 21.14
N LEU A 320 5.08 -13.91 19.81
CA LEU A 320 5.55 -15.03 18.99
C LEU A 320 7.07 -15.24 19.13
N ALA A 321 7.86 -14.18 19.07
CA ALA A 321 9.31 -14.26 19.24
C ALA A 321 9.74 -14.74 20.64
N GLN A 322 8.97 -14.45 21.69
CA GLN A 322 9.24 -14.92 23.06
C GLN A 322 8.84 -16.39 23.28
N LEU A 323 7.81 -16.86 22.57
CA LEU A 323 7.45 -18.28 22.51
C LEU A 323 8.57 -19.10 21.84
N ASP A 324 9.20 -18.56 20.80
CA ASP A 324 10.29 -19.23 20.08
C ASP A 324 11.57 -19.37 20.93
N ARG A 325 11.85 -18.43 21.84
CA ARG A 325 13.05 -18.46 22.70
C ARG A 325 12.97 -19.42 23.89
N GLY A 326 11.78 -19.76 24.37
CA GLY A 326 11.58 -20.61 25.55
C GLY A 326 11.87 -22.10 25.36
N LEU A 327 12.20 -22.53 24.14
CA LEU A 327 12.32 -23.95 23.75
C LEU A 327 13.77 -24.47 23.73
N GLY A 328 14.76 -23.70 24.20
CA GLY A 328 16.17 -23.88 23.83
C GLY A 328 17.24 -24.16 24.90
N SER A 329 16.94 -24.68 26.11
CA SER A 329 18.03 -25.06 27.04
C SER A 329 17.78 -26.32 27.87
N ASP A 330 18.58 -27.36 27.64
CA ASP A 330 19.40 -28.04 28.68
C ASP A 330 20.16 -29.27 28.11
N GLY A 331 21.48 -29.32 28.37
CA GLY A 331 22.23 -30.56 28.65
C GLY A 331 23.39 -30.98 27.72
N ASP A 332 24.62 -30.60 28.11
CA ASP A 332 25.94 -31.03 27.58
C ASP A 332 26.29 -32.52 27.83
N ASP A 333 27.12 -33.13 26.96
CA ASP A 333 28.38 -33.81 27.35
C ASP A 333 29.24 -34.25 26.13
N VAL A 334 30.56 -34.06 26.25
CA VAL A 334 31.60 -34.12 25.20
C VAL A 334 32.30 -35.48 25.12
N ALA A 335 32.60 -35.98 23.91
CA ALA A 335 33.72 -36.91 23.65
C ALA A 335 34.19 -36.88 22.17
N ASP A 336 35.47 -36.57 21.95
CA ASP A 336 36.14 -36.46 20.64
C ASP A 336 36.42 -37.81 19.94
N LEU A 337 36.20 -37.88 18.62
CA LEU A 337 36.48 -39.01 17.71
C LEU A 337 36.88 -38.52 16.27
N PRO A 338 37.55 -39.34 15.42
CA PRO A 338 38.76 -39.07 14.60
C PRO A 338 38.60 -38.43 13.19
N GLN A 339 39.65 -37.80 12.64
CA GLN A 339 39.71 -36.86 11.46
C GLN A 339 38.97 -37.20 10.15
N SER A 340 38.57 -38.45 9.90
CA SER A 340 37.67 -38.79 8.76
C SER A 340 36.19 -38.68 9.13
N PHE A 341 35.86 -38.82 10.41
CA PHE A 341 34.58 -38.48 11.01
C PHE A 341 34.38 -36.97 11.06
N PHE A 342 35.47 -36.18 11.15
CA PHE A 342 35.38 -34.72 11.14
C PHE A 342 34.84 -34.20 9.82
N SER A 343 35.05 -34.80 8.64
CA SER A 343 34.42 -34.25 7.43
C SER A 343 32.89 -34.38 7.43
N GLU A 344 32.33 -35.46 7.95
CA GLU A 344 30.88 -35.69 7.93
C GLU A 344 30.22 -35.11 9.17
N ALA A 345 30.84 -35.22 10.34
CA ALA A 345 30.38 -34.59 11.58
C ALA A 345 30.52 -33.08 11.54
N GLU A 346 31.60 -32.51 10.99
CA GLU A 346 31.73 -31.06 10.77
C GLU A 346 30.77 -30.60 9.66
N ARG A 347 30.47 -31.42 8.63
CA ARG A 347 29.41 -31.08 7.66
C ARG A 347 28.02 -31.11 8.29
N VAL A 348 27.73 -32.13 9.09
CA VAL A 348 26.48 -32.26 9.83
C VAL A 348 26.38 -31.13 10.85
N GLU A 349 27.44 -30.80 11.58
CA GLU A 349 27.48 -29.71 12.56
C GLU A 349 27.41 -28.34 11.87
N ASN A 350 28.10 -28.13 10.75
CA ASN A 350 28.04 -26.88 9.97
C ASN A 350 26.66 -26.69 9.33
N ILE A 351 26.02 -27.74 8.84
CA ILE A 351 24.66 -27.66 8.29
C ILE A 351 23.63 -27.54 9.43
N THR A 352 23.83 -28.24 10.57
CA THR A 352 22.92 -28.16 11.73
C THR A 352 23.00 -26.80 12.41
N SER A 353 24.20 -26.25 12.59
CA SER A 353 24.42 -24.94 13.20
C SER A 353 23.88 -23.79 12.34
N ARG A 354 23.94 -23.91 11.01
CA ARG A 354 23.47 -22.86 10.08
C ARG A 354 21.98 -22.93 9.76
N PHE A 355 21.39 -24.13 9.69
CA PHE A 355 20.02 -24.29 9.21
C PHE A 355 19.01 -24.66 10.28
N ALA A 356 19.43 -25.21 11.44
CA ALA A 356 18.59 -25.58 12.60
C ALA A 356 17.23 -26.28 12.28
N ASP A 357 17.09 -26.85 11.07
CA ASP A 357 15.83 -27.34 10.51
C ASP A 357 15.95 -28.86 10.25
N PRO A 358 15.41 -29.71 11.15
CA PRO A 358 15.48 -31.15 11.00
C PRO A 358 14.66 -31.65 9.79
N LEU A 359 13.72 -30.86 9.27
CA LEU A 359 12.87 -31.24 8.14
C LEU A 359 13.69 -31.31 6.83
N LEU A 360 14.61 -30.37 6.64
CA LEU A 360 15.38 -30.20 5.41
C LEU A 360 16.78 -30.82 5.48
N HIS A 361 17.26 -31.14 6.68
CA HIS A 361 18.60 -31.63 6.93
C HIS A 361 19.07 -32.77 6.00
N PRO A 362 18.29 -33.85 5.74
CA PRO A 362 18.72 -34.93 4.85
C PRO A 362 18.97 -34.48 3.41
N TYR A 363 18.19 -33.50 2.93
CA TYR A 363 18.28 -32.98 1.57
C TYR A 363 19.39 -31.94 1.44
N LEU A 364 19.66 -31.17 2.50
CA LEU A 364 20.82 -30.29 2.58
C LEU A 364 22.13 -31.11 2.57
N MET A 365 22.18 -32.22 3.30
CA MET A 365 23.30 -33.17 3.28
C MET A 365 23.51 -33.80 1.88
N GLN A 366 22.41 -34.12 1.19
CA GLN A 366 22.47 -34.64 -0.18
C GLN A 366 23.07 -33.61 -1.16
N ILE A 367 22.65 -32.34 -1.05
CA ILE A 367 23.21 -31.25 -1.86
C ILE A 367 24.69 -31.04 -1.54
N ALA A 368 25.05 -30.99 -0.25
CA ALA A 368 26.44 -30.84 0.19
C ALA A 368 27.33 -31.95 -0.36
N THR A 369 26.90 -33.21 -0.22
CA THR A 369 27.63 -34.38 -0.74
C THR A 369 27.85 -34.29 -2.25
N ALA A 370 26.87 -33.78 -3.01
CA ALA A 370 27.00 -33.64 -4.45
C ALA A 370 27.96 -32.52 -4.86
N ILE A 371 27.96 -31.38 -4.16
CA ILE A 371 28.83 -30.24 -4.47
C ILE A 371 30.25 -30.47 -3.94
N ASP A 372 30.41 -31.14 -2.81
CA ASP A 372 31.70 -31.31 -2.12
C ASP A 372 32.73 -32.11 -2.90
N ILE A 373 32.26 -32.96 -3.83
CA ILE A 373 33.08 -33.75 -4.76
C ILE A 373 33.83 -32.83 -5.75
N ALA A 374 33.29 -31.63 -6.02
CA ALA A 374 33.93 -30.67 -6.90
C ALA A 374 35.06 -29.91 -6.20
N ASP A 375 36.14 -29.66 -6.93
CA ASP A 375 37.22 -28.79 -6.49
C ASP A 375 36.67 -27.36 -6.27
N PRO A 376 36.96 -26.71 -5.11
CA PRO A 376 36.48 -25.35 -4.81
C PRO A 376 36.83 -24.29 -5.88
N THR A 377 37.85 -24.53 -6.69
CA THR A 377 38.30 -23.63 -7.76
C THR A 377 37.44 -23.69 -9.03
N VAL A 378 36.58 -24.70 -9.16
CA VAL A 378 35.69 -24.88 -10.33
C VAL A 378 34.50 -23.92 -10.23
N MET A 379 34.08 -23.36 -11.36
CA MET A 379 32.98 -22.39 -11.42
C MET A 379 31.61 -23.06 -11.20
N PRO A 380 30.62 -22.38 -10.58
CA PRO A 380 29.33 -22.98 -10.26
C PRO A 380 28.56 -23.40 -11.52
N GLU A 381 28.76 -22.71 -12.64
CA GLU A 381 28.22 -23.07 -13.95
C GLU A 381 28.75 -24.43 -14.43
N GLU A 382 30.03 -24.72 -14.20
CA GLU A 382 30.67 -25.97 -14.59
C GLU A 382 30.26 -27.12 -13.65
N ILE A 383 30.15 -26.85 -12.36
CA ILE A 383 29.68 -27.82 -11.36
C ILE A 383 28.22 -28.22 -11.64
N SER A 384 27.39 -27.29 -12.13
CA SER A 384 25.98 -27.57 -12.46
C SER A 384 25.79 -28.64 -13.55
N GLU A 385 26.83 -28.88 -14.36
CA GLU A 385 26.84 -29.89 -15.41
C GLU A 385 27.36 -31.26 -14.93
N PHE A 386 27.88 -31.36 -13.70
CA PHE A 386 28.34 -32.63 -13.15
C PHE A 386 27.15 -33.59 -12.99
N PRO A 387 27.28 -34.88 -13.36
CA PRO A 387 26.15 -35.81 -13.38
C PRO A 387 25.36 -35.87 -12.06
N ASN A 388 26.08 -35.95 -10.94
CA ASN A 388 25.52 -36.02 -9.58
C ASN A 388 24.81 -34.71 -9.15
N VAL A 389 25.22 -33.56 -9.67
CA VAL A 389 24.60 -32.25 -9.38
C VAL A 389 23.41 -31.99 -10.30
N LYS A 390 23.51 -32.43 -11.56
CA LYS A 390 22.46 -32.32 -12.58
C LYS A 390 21.23 -33.14 -12.24
N GLU A 391 21.41 -34.30 -11.59
CA GLU A 391 20.32 -35.10 -11.04
C GLU A 391 19.48 -34.35 -10.00
N LEU A 392 20.13 -33.52 -9.17
CA LEU A 392 19.46 -32.65 -8.19
C LEU A 392 18.84 -31.39 -8.83
N ARG A 393 19.16 -31.14 -10.11
CA ARG A 393 18.71 -29.97 -10.88
C ARG A 393 19.07 -28.67 -10.16
N LEU A 394 20.28 -28.57 -9.60
CA LEU A 394 20.74 -27.34 -8.94
C LEU A 394 21.12 -26.29 -9.99
N GLU A 395 20.77 -25.05 -9.71
CA GLU A 395 21.16 -23.90 -10.53
C GLU A 395 22.53 -23.36 -10.09
N PRO A 396 23.29 -22.69 -10.98
CA PRO A 396 24.62 -22.18 -10.65
C PRO A 396 24.67 -21.28 -9.41
N TRP A 397 23.62 -20.47 -9.16
CA TRP A 397 23.56 -19.62 -7.96
C TRP A 397 23.19 -20.37 -6.68
N GLU A 398 22.50 -21.51 -6.75
CA GLU A 398 22.25 -22.38 -5.60
C GLU A 398 23.58 -23.05 -5.17
N ILE A 399 24.40 -23.44 -6.15
CA ILE A 399 25.75 -23.99 -5.93
C ILE A 399 26.69 -22.90 -5.38
N GLY A 400 26.64 -21.71 -5.96
CA GLY A 400 27.41 -20.56 -5.48
C GLY A 400 27.04 -20.16 -4.04
N ALA A 401 25.75 -20.19 -3.69
CA ALA A 401 25.27 -19.94 -2.33
C ALA A 401 25.85 -20.96 -1.32
N TYR A 402 25.85 -22.24 -1.66
CA TYR A 402 26.50 -23.28 -0.86
C TYR A 402 27.99 -23.00 -0.65
N GLN A 403 28.72 -22.73 -1.74
CA GLN A 403 30.17 -22.49 -1.65
C GLN A 403 30.51 -21.26 -0.81
N LYS A 404 29.70 -20.20 -0.87
CA LYS A 404 29.90 -18.98 -0.06
C LYS A 404 29.55 -19.20 1.42
N LEU A 405 28.47 -19.93 1.73
CA LEU A 405 28.06 -20.24 3.11
C LEU A 405 29.09 -21.07 3.89
N PHE A 406 29.85 -21.91 3.19
CA PHE A 406 30.86 -22.78 3.78
C PHE A 406 32.29 -22.36 3.41
N GLU A 407 32.50 -21.08 3.08
CA GLU A 407 33.82 -20.46 2.85
C GLU A 407 34.68 -21.17 1.78
N ARG A 408 34.05 -21.95 0.88
CA ARG A 408 34.70 -22.61 -0.27
C ARG A 408 34.90 -21.65 -1.45
N ARG A 409 34.29 -20.47 -1.41
CA ARG A 409 34.42 -19.39 -2.40
C ARG A 409 34.34 -18.04 -1.69
N GLU A 410 35.20 -17.12 -2.11
CA GLU A 410 35.19 -15.74 -1.57
C GLU A 410 33.88 -15.00 -1.90
N ALA A 411 33.50 -14.14 -0.98
CA ALA A 411 32.39 -13.23 -1.13
C ALA A 411 32.70 -12.14 -2.18
N GLU A 412 31.80 -11.89 -3.12
CA GLU A 412 31.86 -10.79 -4.08
C GLU A 412 31.32 -9.51 -3.41
N ALA A 413 32.18 -8.50 -3.25
CA ALA A 413 31.85 -7.27 -2.54
C ALA A 413 30.60 -6.56 -3.11
N GLY A 414 29.56 -6.41 -2.29
CA GLY A 414 28.34 -5.66 -2.60
C GLY A 414 27.14 -6.46 -3.12
N GLU A 415 27.29 -7.77 -3.39
CA GLU A 415 26.18 -8.66 -3.83
C GLU A 415 25.77 -9.71 -2.78
N ASP A 416 26.43 -9.68 -1.62
CA ASP A 416 26.49 -10.83 -0.72
C ASP A 416 25.69 -10.60 0.57
N ASN A 417 24.66 -11.43 0.75
CA ASN A 417 23.81 -11.49 1.92
C ASN A 417 23.68 -12.95 2.34
N GLU A 418 24.16 -13.27 3.55
CA GLU A 418 24.16 -14.64 4.08
C GLU A 418 22.74 -15.22 4.18
N GLU A 419 21.77 -14.39 4.59
CA GLU A 419 20.36 -14.80 4.71
C GLU A 419 19.77 -15.16 3.34
N LEU A 420 20.18 -14.46 2.27
CA LEU A 420 19.78 -14.77 0.90
C LEU A 420 20.32 -16.13 0.44
N TRP A 421 21.56 -16.46 0.80
CA TRP A 421 22.14 -17.77 0.50
C TRP A 421 21.43 -18.88 1.24
N ILE A 422 21.09 -18.66 2.52
CA ILE A 422 20.30 -19.59 3.32
C ILE A 422 18.95 -19.87 2.64
N VAL A 423 18.27 -18.84 2.15
CA VAL A 423 16.99 -19.00 1.43
C VAL A 423 17.16 -19.82 0.15
N TYR A 424 18.20 -19.60 -0.65
CA TYR A 424 18.45 -20.42 -1.83
C TYR A 424 18.68 -21.89 -1.48
N MET A 425 19.45 -22.17 -0.42
CA MET A 425 19.74 -23.53 0.02
C MET A 425 18.51 -24.24 0.59
N ARG A 426 17.73 -23.57 1.45
CA ARG A 426 16.48 -24.12 2.00
C ARG A 426 15.47 -24.41 0.88
N ALA A 427 15.34 -23.51 -0.10
CA ALA A 427 14.45 -23.70 -1.23
C ALA A 427 14.85 -24.86 -2.14
N ALA A 428 16.15 -25.03 -2.40
CA ALA A 428 16.67 -26.17 -3.17
C ALA A 428 16.42 -27.50 -2.44
N ALA A 429 16.70 -27.55 -1.13
CA ALA A 429 16.47 -28.74 -0.31
C ALA A 429 14.98 -29.09 -0.21
N LEU A 430 14.11 -28.10 0.03
CA LEU A 430 12.68 -28.33 0.09
C LEU A 430 12.13 -28.79 -1.26
N ARG A 431 12.61 -28.25 -2.38
CA ARG A 431 12.22 -28.72 -3.72
C ARG A 431 12.52 -30.20 -3.92
N LEU A 432 13.67 -30.70 -3.48
CA LEU A 432 14.01 -32.12 -3.54
C LEU A 432 13.05 -32.96 -2.68
N LYS A 433 12.76 -32.49 -1.46
CA LYS A 433 11.81 -33.15 -0.55
C LYS A 433 10.40 -33.23 -1.13
N LEU A 434 9.89 -32.11 -1.66
CA LEU A 434 8.56 -32.03 -2.28
C LEU A 434 8.44 -32.99 -3.47
N ASP A 435 9.48 -33.11 -4.31
CA ASP A 435 9.48 -34.04 -5.45
C ASP A 435 9.47 -35.51 -4.98
N VAL A 436 10.20 -35.85 -3.91
CA VAL A 436 10.20 -37.20 -3.31
C VAL A 436 8.83 -37.54 -2.72
N GLU A 437 8.26 -36.67 -1.90
CA GLU A 437 6.95 -36.88 -1.26
C GLU A 437 5.83 -36.94 -2.31
N ALA A 438 5.87 -36.10 -3.33
CA ALA A 438 4.91 -36.12 -4.43
C ALA A 438 4.98 -37.45 -5.19
N THR A 439 6.19 -37.97 -5.42
CA THR A 439 6.39 -39.27 -6.08
C THR A 439 5.86 -40.42 -5.23
N MET A 440 6.14 -40.41 -3.93
CA MET A 440 5.66 -41.43 -2.99
C MET A 440 4.12 -41.43 -2.90
N LEU A 441 3.49 -40.26 -2.73
CA LEU A 441 2.03 -40.13 -2.68
C LEU A 441 1.37 -40.51 -4.02
N ALA A 442 1.98 -40.16 -5.15
CA ALA A 442 1.49 -40.56 -6.46
C ALA A 442 1.56 -42.09 -6.63
N ALA A 443 2.63 -42.73 -6.15
CA ALA A 443 2.79 -44.18 -6.21
C ALA A 443 1.75 -44.91 -5.35
N SER A 444 1.49 -44.46 -4.12
CA SER A 444 0.41 -45.01 -3.26
C SER A 444 -0.96 -44.87 -3.93
N THR A 445 -1.25 -43.68 -4.47
CA THR A 445 -2.50 -43.38 -5.18
C THR A 445 -2.66 -44.28 -6.41
N ALA A 446 -1.61 -44.46 -7.21
CA ALA A 446 -1.62 -45.30 -8.40
C ALA A 446 -1.76 -46.80 -8.07
N ALA A 447 -1.24 -47.23 -6.92
CA ALA A 447 -1.41 -48.59 -6.40
C ALA A 447 -2.80 -48.83 -5.78
N GLY A 448 -3.64 -47.80 -5.64
CA GLY A 448 -4.96 -47.89 -5.00
C GLY A 448 -4.89 -48.13 -3.49
N VAL A 449 -3.75 -47.83 -2.87
CA VAL A 449 -3.52 -48.00 -1.43
C VAL A 449 -3.55 -46.63 -0.77
N SER A 450 -4.23 -46.50 0.36
CA SER A 450 -4.23 -45.27 1.14
C SER A 450 -2.79 -44.92 1.55
N PRO A 451 -2.33 -43.68 1.32
CA PRO A 451 -1.00 -43.25 1.72
C PRO A 451 -0.83 -43.35 3.24
N GLU A 452 0.37 -43.71 3.68
CA GLU A 452 0.67 -43.85 5.10
C GLU A 452 0.45 -42.52 5.85
N PRO A 453 -0.09 -42.56 7.08
CA PRO A 453 -0.41 -41.35 7.84
C PRO A 453 0.84 -40.50 8.15
N GLU A 454 1.99 -41.14 8.31
CA GLU A 454 3.28 -40.47 8.50
C GLU A 454 3.70 -39.70 7.25
N LEU A 455 3.52 -40.27 6.05
CA LEU A 455 3.81 -39.62 4.78
C LEU A 455 2.92 -38.38 4.55
N LEU A 456 1.63 -38.46 4.93
CA LEU A 456 0.73 -37.30 4.88
C LEU A 456 1.14 -36.22 5.89
N ALA A 457 1.54 -36.60 7.11
CA ALA A 457 2.03 -35.65 8.10
C ALA A 457 3.31 -34.94 7.63
N CYS A 458 4.26 -35.67 7.05
CA CYS A 458 5.47 -35.10 6.45
C CYS A 458 5.14 -34.18 5.26
N ALA A 459 4.27 -34.60 4.35
CA ALA A 459 3.85 -33.77 3.21
C ALA A 459 3.19 -32.45 3.67
N LYS A 460 2.38 -32.50 4.73
CA LYS A 460 1.81 -31.29 5.33
C LYS A 460 2.90 -30.36 5.89
N GLN A 461 3.87 -30.89 6.62
CA GLN A 461 5.00 -30.11 7.14
C GLN A 461 5.83 -29.48 6.02
N SER A 462 6.09 -30.21 4.93
CA SER A 462 6.79 -29.69 3.75
C SER A 462 6.00 -28.58 3.04
N LEU A 463 4.67 -28.69 2.98
CA LEU A 463 3.82 -27.61 2.46
C LEU A 463 3.85 -26.37 3.37
N ASP A 464 3.76 -26.54 4.69
CA ASP A 464 3.82 -25.39 5.60
C ASP A 464 5.20 -24.70 5.54
N CYS A 465 6.30 -25.47 5.45
CA CYS A 465 7.65 -24.95 5.19
C CYS A 465 7.75 -24.24 3.83
N GLY A 466 7.04 -24.72 2.81
CA GLY A 466 6.98 -24.08 1.49
C GLY A 466 6.31 -22.70 1.51
N LYS A 467 5.33 -22.48 2.39
CA LYS A 467 4.70 -21.16 2.58
C LYS A 467 5.65 -20.19 3.27
N GLU A 468 6.32 -20.65 4.33
CA GLU A 468 7.32 -19.87 5.07
C GLU A 468 8.46 -19.40 4.14
N LEU A 469 8.97 -20.30 3.29
CA LEU A 469 10.01 -19.94 2.32
C LEU A 469 9.49 -19.02 1.21
N ASP A 470 8.21 -19.12 0.79
CA ASP A 470 7.62 -18.17 -0.15
C ASP A 470 7.55 -16.75 0.45
N GLU A 471 7.20 -16.64 1.73
CA GLU A 471 7.21 -15.36 2.48
C GLU A 471 8.62 -14.78 2.59
N GLN A 472 9.64 -15.62 2.86
CA GLN A 472 11.04 -15.19 2.86
C GLN A 472 11.50 -14.72 1.48
N PHE A 473 11.16 -15.45 0.40
CA PHE A 473 11.43 -14.98 -0.97
C PHE A 473 10.74 -13.65 -1.26
N ASN A 474 9.52 -13.42 -0.75
CA ASN A 474 8.82 -12.14 -0.92
C ASN A 474 9.53 -11.01 -0.16
N SER A 475 10.03 -11.25 1.05
CA SER A 475 10.86 -10.29 1.79
C SER A 475 12.12 -9.92 1.02
N PHE A 476 12.90 -10.92 0.55
CA PHE A 476 14.11 -10.65 -0.24
C PHE A 476 13.82 -9.97 -1.58
N LEU A 477 12.70 -10.30 -2.23
CA LEU A 477 12.27 -9.61 -3.45
C LEU A 477 11.89 -8.16 -3.16
N HIS A 478 11.26 -7.89 -2.01
CA HIS A 478 10.93 -6.54 -1.58
C HIS A 478 12.20 -5.71 -1.35
N ASP A 479 13.20 -6.28 -0.66
CA ASP A 479 14.47 -5.62 -0.37
C ASP A 479 15.34 -5.45 -1.64
N ALA A 480 15.45 -6.47 -2.48
CA ALA A 480 16.27 -6.43 -3.71
C ALA A 480 15.77 -5.39 -4.74
N VAL A 481 14.47 -5.04 -4.72
CA VAL A 481 13.90 -3.98 -5.55
C VAL A 481 14.47 -2.60 -5.20
N TYR A 482 14.91 -2.38 -3.96
CA TYR A 482 15.53 -1.11 -3.54
C TYR A 482 17.01 -1.00 -3.96
N TYR A 483 17.74 -2.12 -3.99
CA TYR A 483 19.17 -2.13 -4.28
C TYR A 483 19.53 -2.26 -5.78
N SER A 484 18.53 -2.40 -6.67
CA SER A 484 18.69 -2.37 -8.14
C SER A 484 19.67 -3.42 -8.71
N ASN A 485 19.78 -4.62 -8.13
CA ASN A 485 20.59 -5.70 -8.69
C ASN A 485 19.73 -6.66 -9.56
N PRO A 486 19.75 -6.53 -10.90
CA PRO A 486 18.90 -7.34 -11.79
C PRO A 486 19.27 -8.83 -11.79
N LYS A 487 20.52 -9.18 -11.46
CA LYS A 487 21.00 -10.57 -11.38
C LYS A 487 20.39 -11.27 -10.17
N ILE A 488 20.43 -10.63 -9.00
CA ILE A 488 19.80 -11.14 -7.77
C ILE A 488 18.28 -11.24 -7.93
N LEU A 489 17.65 -10.23 -8.54
CA LEU A 489 16.21 -10.25 -8.78
C LEU A 489 15.80 -11.43 -9.69
N HIS A 490 16.57 -11.71 -10.74
CA HIS A 490 16.34 -12.87 -11.61
C HIS A 490 16.48 -14.19 -10.85
N GLN A 491 17.53 -14.35 -10.05
CA GLN A 491 17.78 -15.54 -9.24
C GLN A 491 16.66 -15.77 -8.22
N LEU A 492 16.24 -14.72 -7.51
CA LEU A 492 15.13 -14.75 -6.55
C LEU A 492 13.82 -15.20 -7.20
N TYR A 493 13.40 -14.57 -8.29
CA TYR A 493 12.17 -14.98 -8.99
C TYR A 493 12.27 -16.43 -9.47
N ARG A 494 13.41 -16.83 -10.05
CA ARG A 494 13.57 -18.17 -10.61
C ARG A 494 13.58 -19.25 -9.53
N SER A 495 14.31 -19.05 -8.43
CA SER A 495 14.31 -19.98 -7.29
C SER A 495 12.92 -20.10 -6.67
N ARG A 496 12.22 -18.97 -6.48
CA ARG A 496 10.83 -18.95 -5.99
C ARG A 496 9.87 -19.71 -6.90
N PHE A 497 9.92 -19.47 -8.22
CA PHE A 497 9.05 -20.18 -9.17
C PHE A 497 9.29 -21.70 -9.17
N ARG A 498 10.56 -22.12 -9.05
CA ARG A 498 10.91 -23.54 -8.97
C ARG A 498 10.38 -24.18 -7.68
N LEU A 499 10.44 -23.46 -6.56
CA LEU A 499 9.83 -23.89 -5.30
C LEU A 499 8.30 -24.00 -5.42
N LEU A 500 7.62 -22.95 -5.92
CA LEU A 500 6.17 -22.93 -6.08
C LEU A 500 5.64 -24.03 -7.01
N ARG A 501 6.43 -24.42 -8.02
CA ARG A 501 6.11 -25.56 -8.89
C ARG A 501 6.11 -26.87 -8.11
N GLY A 502 7.14 -27.13 -7.30
CA GLY A 502 7.19 -28.32 -6.43
C GLY A 502 6.07 -28.31 -5.40
N PHE A 503 5.83 -27.15 -4.77
CA PHE A 503 4.78 -26.95 -3.76
C PHE A 503 3.39 -27.26 -4.32
N SER A 504 3.08 -26.68 -5.48
CA SER A 504 1.79 -26.90 -6.15
C SER A 504 1.63 -28.36 -6.61
N GLY A 505 2.72 -28.98 -7.06
CA GLY A 505 2.76 -30.40 -7.42
C GLY A 505 2.39 -31.31 -6.26
N LEU A 506 3.02 -31.12 -5.10
CA LEU A 506 2.71 -31.88 -3.89
C LEU A 506 1.30 -31.59 -3.38
N TRP A 507 0.91 -30.31 -3.32
CA TRP A 507 -0.40 -29.89 -2.80
C TRP A 507 -1.57 -30.54 -3.55
N LEU A 508 -1.50 -30.59 -4.88
CA LEU A 508 -2.55 -31.22 -5.71
C LEU A 508 -2.70 -32.72 -5.47
N ILE A 509 -1.61 -33.41 -5.11
CA ILE A 509 -1.63 -34.85 -4.84
C ILE A 509 -2.08 -35.09 -3.39
N TYR A 510 -1.59 -34.29 -2.45
CA TYR A 510 -1.96 -34.32 -1.04
C TYR A 510 -3.46 -34.06 -0.85
N ASP A 511 -4.03 -33.07 -1.52
CA ASP A 511 -5.47 -32.73 -1.45
C ASP A 511 -6.36 -33.87 -1.97
N ARG A 512 -5.88 -34.60 -2.99
CA ARG A 512 -6.57 -35.79 -3.53
C ARG A 512 -6.40 -37.04 -2.66
N GLY A 513 -5.25 -37.21 -2.02
CA GLY A 513 -4.94 -38.34 -1.14
C GLY A 513 -5.50 -38.23 0.28
N GLY A 514 -5.89 -37.01 0.70
CA GLY A 514 -6.47 -36.71 2.02
C GLY A 514 -7.98 -36.90 2.14
N GLN A 515 -8.69 -37.22 1.05
CA GLN A 515 -10.10 -37.60 1.13
C GLN A 515 -10.23 -39.09 1.47
N PRO A 516 -10.83 -39.48 2.61
CA PRO A 516 -11.15 -40.87 2.87
C PRO A 516 -12.14 -41.36 1.80
N ALA A 517 -11.78 -42.46 1.14
CA ALA A 517 -12.70 -43.17 0.26
C ALA A 517 -13.85 -43.76 1.09
N GLY A 518 -15.01 -43.11 1.02
CA GLY A 518 -16.32 -43.65 1.42
C GLY A 518 -16.68 -43.51 2.89
N VAL A 519 -17.57 -42.55 3.18
CA VAL A 519 -18.89 -42.78 3.80
C VAL A 519 -19.89 -41.84 3.16
#